data_AF-A0A7Y3KYK8-F1
#
_entry.id   AF-A0A7Y3KYK8-F1
#
_cell.length_a   1.000
_cell.length_b   1.000
_cell.length_c   1.000
_cell.angle_alpha   90.00
_cell.angle_beta   90.00
_cell.angle_gamma   90.00
#
_symmetry.space_group_name_H-M   'P 1'
#
loop_
_entity.id
_entity.type
_entity.pdbx_description
1 polymer ?
#
loop_
_entity_poly.entity_id
_entity_poly.type
_entity_poly.pdbx_seq_one_letter_code
_entity_poly.pdbx_strand_id
1 'polypeptide(L)'
;IEVVALPSISDVTSLNYRTGDVVHLAPGTWLNATSFTYQWFQCTNGVCSTPIPGATSQTYVLEGSDAGHQVEAQVTASSPVSKSVTRSTALSPPIV
;
A
#
# COMPACT_ATOMS: atom_id res chain seq x y z
N ILE A 1 4.03 -19.22 5.38
CA ILE A 1 4.58 -17.89 5.00
C ILE A 1 4.59 -17.04 6.25
N GLU A 2 5.74 -16.47 6.60
CA GLU A 2 5.90 -15.62 7.78
C GLU A 2 6.40 -14.24 7.34
N VAL A 3 5.84 -13.18 7.93
CA VAL A 3 6.32 -11.82 7.71
C VAL A 3 7.51 -11.55 8.59
N VAL A 4 8.63 -11.20 7.97
CA VAL A 4 9.87 -10.80 8.66
C VAL A 4 9.95 -9.28 8.77
N ALA A 5 9.47 -8.56 7.76
CA ALA A 5 9.35 -7.11 7.78
C ALA A 5 8.02 -6.70 7.16
N LEU A 6 7.29 -5.83 7.86
CA LEU A 6 6.01 -5.32 7.39
C LEU A 6 6.20 -4.53 6.08
N PRO A 7 5.23 -4.62 5.16
CA PRO A 7 5.21 -3.72 4.03
C PRO A 7 5.11 -2.27 4.50
N SER A 8 5.80 -1.38 3.79
CA SER A 8 5.78 0.05 4.07
C SER A 8 5.61 0.79 2.76
N ILE A 9 4.82 1.87 2.80
CA ILE A 9 4.75 2.79 1.67
C ILE A 9 5.80 3.87 1.94
N SER A 10 6.74 4.01 1.02
CA SER A 10 7.85 4.95 1.10
C SER A 10 7.80 5.82 -0.13
N ASP A 11 7.39 7.08 0.03
CA ASP A 11 7.60 8.18 -0.93
C ASP A 11 6.84 9.42 -0.43
N VAL A 12 7.52 10.29 0.32
CA VAL A 12 7.11 11.68 0.51
C VAL A 12 8.25 12.58 0.02
N THR A 13 8.68 12.38 -1.22
CA THR A 13 9.49 13.42 -1.89
C THR A 13 8.71 14.74 -1.97
N SER A 14 7.39 14.69 -1.88
CA SER A 14 6.54 15.85 -1.65
C SER A 14 5.97 15.84 -0.23
N LEU A 15 6.33 16.86 0.56
CA LEU A 15 5.63 17.24 1.80
C LEU A 15 4.17 17.70 1.55
N ASN A 16 3.62 17.43 0.36
CA ASN A 16 2.25 17.75 -0.05
C ASN A 16 1.80 16.64 -1.01
N TYR A 17 0.95 15.72 -0.58
CA TYR A 17 0.36 14.71 -1.48
C TYR A 17 -0.37 15.43 -2.61
N ARG A 18 0.17 15.38 -3.83
CA ARG A 18 -0.47 15.96 -5.01
C ARG A 18 -0.97 14.84 -5.91
N THR A 19 -2.10 15.10 -6.56
CA THR A 19 -2.57 14.27 -7.66
C THR A 19 -1.45 14.11 -8.69
N GLY A 20 -1.15 12.87 -9.07
CA GLY A 20 -0.06 12.53 -9.98
C GLY A 20 1.26 12.19 -9.30
N ASP A 21 1.38 12.36 -7.98
CA ASP A 21 2.53 11.87 -7.24
C ASP A 21 2.53 10.33 -7.24
N VAL A 22 3.71 9.76 -7.40
CA VAL A 22 3.91 8.31 -7.41
C VAL A 22 4.39 7.88 -6.04
N VAL A 23 3.69 6.94 -5.44
CA VAL A 23 4.10 6.30 -4.18
C VAL A 23 4.61 4.89 -4.45
N HIS A 24 5.68 4.51 -3.73
CA HIS A 24 6.26 3.19 -3.82
C HIS A 24 5.92 2.33 -2.60
N LEU A 25 5.36 1.14 -2.84
CA LEU A 25 5.14 0.11 -1.84
C LEU A 25 6.35 -0.82 -1.80
N ALA A 26 7.03 -0.81 -0.66
CA ALA A 26 7.91 -1.89 -0.28
C ALA A 26 7.04 -3.07 0.18
N PRO A 27 7.09 -4.23 -0.51
CA PRO A 27 6.27 -5.39 -0.17
C PRO A 27 6.59 -5.97 1.20
N GLY A 28 7.70 -5.57 1.82
CA GLY A 28 8.20 -6.17 3.05
C GLY A 28 9.05 -7.42 2.77
N THR A 29 9.51 -8.06 3.83
CA THR A 29 10.31 -9.30 3.74
C THR A 29 9.46 -10.48 4.20
N TRP A 30 9.39 -11.52 3.38
CA TRP A 30 8.53 -12.68 3.60
C TRP A 30 9.30 -13.99 3.48
N LEU A 31 9.16 -14.86 4.47
CA LEU A 31 9.72 -16.21 4.42
C LEU A 31 8.79 -17.15 3.66
N ASN A 32 9.37 -17.93 2.75
CA ASN A 32 8.70 -18.94 1.93
C ASN A 32 7.64 -18.38 0.97
N ALA A 33 7.71 -17.10 0.59
CA ALA A 33 6.85 -16.51 -0.44
C ALA A 33 7.48 -16.68 -1.83
N THR A 34 6.69 -17.12 -2.80
CA THR A 34 7.11 -17.27 -4.20
C THR A 34 6.51 -16.21 -5.13
N SER A 35 5.39 -15.60 -4.73
CA SER A 35 4.75 -14.52 -5.49
C SER A 35 4.04 -13.54 -4.56
N PHE A 36 3.86 -12.32 -5.06
CA PHE A 36 3.20 -11.24 -4.34
C PHE A 36 2.11 -10.64 -5.22
N THR A 37 0.95 -10.38 -4.63
CA THR A 37 -0.09 -9.55 -5.23
C THR A 37 -0.36 -8.36 -4.33
N TYR A 38 -0.73 -7.25 -4.95
CA TYR A 38 -0.93 -5.97 -4.28
C TYR A 38 -2.36 -5.51 -4.51
N GLN A 39 -2.91 -4.82 -3.52
CA GLN A 39 -4.17 -4.11 -3.65
C GLN A 39 -4.09 -2.84 -2.81
N TRP A 40 -4.29 -1.70 -3.44
CA TRP A 40 -4.35 -0.42 -2.72
C TRP A 40 -5.77 -0.13 -2.24
N PHE A 41 -5.83 0.53 -1.10
CA PHE A 41 -7.04 0.96 -0.42
C PHE A 41 -6.91 2.44 -0.06
N GLN A 42 -7.99 3.16 -0.28
CA GLN A 42 -8.17 4.50 0.24
C GLN A 42 -8.76 4.44 1.65
N CYS A 43 -8.26 5.31 2.52
CA CYS A 43 -8.71 5.44 3.88
C CYS A 43 -9.58 6.68 4.04
N THR A 44 -10.80 6.47 4.50
CA THR A 44 -11.73 7.55 4.82
C THR A 44 -11.92 7.57 6.32
N ASN A 45 -11.70 8.72 6.97
CA ASN A 45 -11.80 8.87 8.43
C ASN A 45 -10.93 7.85 9.22
N GLY A 46 -9.72 7.56 8.72
CA GLY A 46 -8.81 6.59 9.35
C GLY A 46 -9.15 5.12 9.09
N VAL A 47 -10.17 4.83 8.27
CA VAL A 47 -10.61 3.47 7.94
C VAL A 47 -10.26 3.15 6.48
N CYS A 48 -9.28 2.28 6.28
CA CYS A 48 -8.79 1.85 4.97
C CYS A 48 -9.59 0.64 4.46
N SER A 49 -10.76 0.90 3.88
CA SER A 49 -11.69 -0.15 3.42
C SER A 49 -12.06 -0.05 1.95
N THR A 50 -11.81 1.09 1.30
CA THR A 50 -12.23 1.34 -0.07
C THR A 50 -11.14 0.88 -1.03
N PRO A 51 -11.29 -0.24 -1.76
CA PRO A 51 -10.27 -0.68 -2.71
C PRO A 51 -10.21 0.29 -3.89
N ILE A 52 -8.99 0.61 -4.32
CA ILE A 52 -8.75 1.45 -5.48
C ILE A 52 -8.70 0.53 -6.72
N PRO A 53 -9.65 0.65 -7.66
CA PRO A 53 -9.71 -0.23 -8.83
C PRO A 53 -8.46 -0.07 -9.72
N GLY A 54 -7.87 -1.19 -10.15
CA GLY A 54 -6.68 -1.17 -11.02
C GLY A 54 -5.35 -0.93 -10.28
N ALA A 55 -5.40 -0.54 -9.00
CA ALA A 55 -4.21 -0.37 -8.17
C ALA A 55 -3.74 -1.71 -7.61
N THR A 56 -3.04 -2.48 -8.45
CA THR A 56 -2.48 -3.80 -8.10
C THR A 56 -0.96 -3.90 -8.31
N SER A 57 -0.31 -2.76 -8.54
CA SER A 57 1.14 -2.65 -8.72
C SER A 57 1.83 -2.20 -7.43
N GLN A 58 3.14 -2.43 -7.33
CA GLN A 58 3.95 -1.88 -6.23
C GLN A 58 3.97 -0.35 -6.23
N THR A 59 3.84 0.27 -7.40
CA THR A 59 3.74 1.71 -7.52
C THR A 59 2.28 2.09 -7.73
N TYR A 60 1.84 3.11 -7.01
CA TYR A 60 0.52 3.71 -7.19
C TYR A 60 0.66 5.19 -7.47
N VAL A 61 -0.13 5.68 -8.43
CA VAL A 61 -0.19 7.11 -8.75
C VAL A 61 -1.40 7.66 -8.02
N LEU A 62 -1.17 8.65 -7.16
CA LEU A 62 -2.24 9.27 -6.38
C LEU A 62 -3.22 9.96 -7.32
N GLU A 63 -4.49 9.61 -7.20
CA GLU A 63 -5.57 10.25 -7.93
C GLU A 63 -6.10 11.46 -7.16
N GLY A 64 -6.85 12.33 -7.84
CA GLY A 64 -7.43 13.52 -7.20
C GLY A 64 -8.40 13.18 -6.06
N SER A 65 -8.96 11.97 -6.09
CA SER A 65 -9.78 11.39 -5.02
C SER A 65 -8.98 11.07 -3.75
N ASP A 66 -7.67 10.85 -3.85
CA ASP A 66 -6.79 10.54 -2.72
C ASP A 66 -6.29 11.80 -1.99
N ALA A 67 -6.49 12.98 -2.58
CA ALA A 67 -6.09 14.24 -1.97
C ALA A 67 -6.81 14.44 -0.62
N GLY A 68 -6.03 14.46 0.46
CA GLY A 68 -6.55 14.59 1.84
C GLY A 68 -7.02 13.28 2.49
N HIS A 69 -6.92 12.16 1.78
CA HIS A 69 -7.17 10.82 2.33
C HIS A 69 -5.85 10.09 2.60
N GLN A 70 -5.85 9.17 3.56
CA GLN A 70 -4.71 8.27 3.73
C GLN A 70 -4.83 7.14 2.70
N VAL A 71 -3.71 6.54 2.32
CA VAL A 71 -3.70 5.36 1.46
C VAL A 71 -2.98 4.21 2.14
N GLU A 72 -3.46 3.00 1.94
CA GLU A 72 -2.91 1.78 2.52
C GLU A 72 -2.80 0.72 1.43
N ALA A 73 -1.73 -0.05 1.43
CA ALA A 73 -1.58 -1.14 0.51
C ALA A 73 -1.63 -2.47 1.24
N GLN A 74 -2.38 -3.42 0.70
CA GLN A 74 -2.39 -4.79 1.15
C GLN A 74 -1.48 -5.61 0.25
N VAL A 75 -0.53 -6.30 0.87
CA VAL A 75 0.36 -7.26 0.22
C VAL A 75 -0.11 -8.66 0.56
N THR A 76 -0.33 -9.46 -0.47
CA THR A 76 -0.64 -10.88 -0.33
C THR A 76 0.52 -11.69 -0.86
N ALA A 77 1.28 -12.27 0.05
CA ALA A 77 2.34 -13.22 -0.26
C ALA A 77 1.72 -14.62 -0.46
N SER A 78 2.08 -15.26 -1.56
CA SER A 78 1.61 -16.60 -1.92
C SER A 78 2.78 -17.57 -2.10
N SER A 79 2.54 -18.82 -1.74
CA SER A 79 3.43 -19.96 -1.89
C SER A 79 2.60 -21.16 -2.36
N PRO A 80 3.22 -22.23 -2.88
CA PRO A 80 2.49 -23.41 -3.36
C PRO A 80 1.56 -24.06 -2.31
N VAL A 81 1.87 -23.88 -1.02
CA VAL A 81 1.18 -24.55 0.09
C VAL A 81 0.46 -23.59 1.05
N SER A 82 0.65 -22.28 0.91
CA SER A 82 0.12 -21.29 1.86
C SER A 82 0.02 -19.90 1.24
N LYS A 83 -0.86 -19.07 1.80
CA LYS A 83 -0.96 -17.64 1.51
C LYS A 83 -0.94 -16.86 2.82
N SER A 84 -0.35 -15.68 2.81
CA SER A 84 -0.37 -14.75 3.94
C SER A 84 -0.63 -13.35 3.44
N VAL A 85 -1.41 -12.60 4.20
CA VAL A 85 -1.88 -11.26 3.84
C VAL A 85 -1.42 -10.31 4.94
N THR A 86 -0.85 -9.18 4.55
CA THR A 86 -0.42 -8.15 5.49
C THR A 86 -0.61 -6.80 4.85
N ARG A 87 -0.98 -5.84 5.69
CA ARG A 87 -1.23 -4.45 5.29
C ARG A 87 -0.03 -3.59 5.62
N SER A 88 0.23 -2.62 4.75
CA SER A 88 1.29 -1.65 4.96
C SER A 88 0.88 -0.64 6.02
N THR A 89 1.85 0.14 6.48
CA THR A 89 1.53 1.38 7.20
C THR A 89 0.68 2.28 6.32
N ALA A 90 -0.43 2.80 6.87
CA ALA A 90 -1.23 3.80 6.19
C ALA A 90 -0.40 5.08 6.02
N LEU A 91 -0.35 5.54 4.79
CA LEU A 91 0.37 6.71 4.38
C LEU A 91 -0.53 7.93 4.58
N SER A 92 -0.24 8.73 5.60
CA SER A 92 -1.00 9.93 5.92
C SER A 92 -0.54 11.12 5.10
N PRO A 93 -1.46 11.93 4.54
CA PRO A 93 -1.08 13.23 4.01
C PRO A 93 -0.57 14.12 5.16
N PRO A 94 0.39 15.01 4.89
CA PRO A 94 0.86 15.97 5.88
C PRO A 94 -0.30 16.88 6.28
N ILE A 95 -0.37 17.15 7.58
CA ILE A 95 -1.30 18.12 8.16
C ILE A 95 -0.85 19.49 7.67
N VAL A 96 -1.59 20.10 6.75
CA VAL A 96 -1.47 21.52 6.38
C VAL A 96 -2.30 22.34 7.36
#